data_AF-A0A4Y2X552-F1
#
_entry.id   AF-A0A4Y2X552-F1
#
_cell.length_a   1.000
_cell.length_b   1.000
_cell.length_c   1.000
_cell.angle_alpha   90.00
_cell.angle_beta   90.00
_cell.angle_gamma   90.00
#
_symmetry.space_group_name_H-M   'P 1'
#
loop_
_entity.id
_entity.type
_entity.pdbx_description
1 polymer ?
#
loop_
_entity_poly.entity_id
_entity_poly.type
_entity_poly.pdbx_seq_one_letter_code
_entity_poly.pdbx_strand_id
1 'polypeptide(L)'
;MSDEYKGYITLYFGRNPVDDGPEEISLNFELSVLASDRSSHRSSESKFAFKNNFGFLWTKFVKMDDVSQDILTMRCRIWKGEGKVHKFAPICARTRIAVENISFLHVVENFSTVGPNQKKIVELRSHSKKRFVVSSCLYFTCDTCDEGEIIVKITPSYSHHILCERKMFLFDASGNIVGCGESDNRSDAEGKDIQKLPLSITRQVILNKKNEFLKKIKYICFVDPLFPRDWNLRKSKNSA
;
A
#
# COMPACT_ATOMS: atom_id res chain seq x y z
N MET A 1 -10.46 6.35 -12.10
CA MET A 1 -11.43 5.23 -11.95
C MET A 1 -12.61 5.74 -11.14
N SER A 2 -13.84 5.38 -11.49
CA SER A 2 -15.06 5.72 -10.74
C SER A 2 -15.06 5.09 -9.34
N ASP A 3 -15.75 5.72 -8.37
CA ASP A 3 -15.90 5.23 -6.98
C ASP A 3 -16.43 3.79 -6.86
N GLU A 4 -17.01 3.26 -7.94
CA GLU A 4 -17.61 1.93 -8.00
C GLU A 4 -16.61 0.76 -7.85
N TYR A 5 -15.31 1.01 -7.96
CA TYR A 5 -14.24 0.01 -7.83
C TYR A 5 -13.59 0.01 -6.45
N LYS A 6 -13.96 0.96 -5.58
CA LYS A 6 -13.40 1.09 -4.24
C LYS A 6 -13.69 -0.16 -3.41
N GLY A 7 -12.67 -0.64 -2.70
CA GLY A 7 -12.77 -1.83 -1.85
C GLY A 7 -12.76 -3.17 -2.59
N TYR A 8 -12.51 -3.20 -3.90
CA TYR A 8 -12.33 -4.44 -4.65
C TYR A 8 -10.88 -4.69 -5.03
N ILE A 9 -10.48 -5.96 -5.00
CA ILE A 9 -9.22 -6.43 -5.58
C ILE A 9 -9.40 -6.55 -7.10
N THR A 10 -8.52 -5.86 -7.83
CA THR A 10 -8.40 -5.93 -9.28
C THR A 10 -7.34 -6.95 -9.65
N LEU A 11 -7.60 -7.78 -10.66
CA LEU A 11 -6.65 -8.76 -11.18
C LEU A 11 -6.31 -8.47 -12.63
N TYR A 12 -5.02 -8.35 -12.90
CA TYR A 12 -4.49 -8.29 -14.26
C TYR A 12 -3.76 -9.60 -14.57
N PHE A 13 -4.13 -10.22 -15.69
CA PHE A 13 -3.49 -11.41 -16.20
C PHE A 13 -2.97 -11.12 -17.59
N GLY A 14 -1.66 -11.13 -17.78
CA GLY A 14 -1.03 -10.72 -19.05
C GLY A 14 0.20 -11.54 -19.36
N ARG A 15 0.64 -11.46 -20.62
CA ARG A 15 1.93 -12.03 -21.05
C ARG A 15 3.08 -11.14 -20.59
N ASN A 16 4.22 -11.77 -20.33
CA ASN A 16 5.46 -11.04 -20.09
C ASN A 16 5.86 -10.29 -21.38
N PRO A 17 6.21 -8.99 -21.33
CA PRO A 17 6.62 -8.24 -22.52
C PRO A 17 7.83 -8.80 -23.28
N VAL A 18 8.69 -9.59 -22.61
CA VAL A 18 9.87 -10.23 -23.23
C VAL A 18 9.62 -11.68 -23.67
N ASP A 19 8.37 -12.14 -23.64
CA ASP A 19 7.98 -13.48 -24.09
C ASP A 19 8.17 -13.61 -25.62
N ASP A 20 8.93 -14.63 -26.04
CA ASP A 20 9.23 -14.95 -27.44
C ASP A 20 8.17 -15.88 -28.09
N GLY A 21 7.04 -16.07 -27.40
CA GLY A 21 5.89 -16.83 -27.88
C GLY A 21 5.21 -16.21 -29.12
N PRO A 22 4.20 -16.90 -29.67
CA PRO A 22 3.47 -16.44 -30.87
C PRO A 22 2.85 -15.05 -30.64
N GLU A 23 2.57 -14.29 -31.70
CA GLU A 23 1.97 -12.96 -31.58
C GLU A 23 0.66 -12.96 -30.76
N GLU A 24 -0.15 -14.01 -30.96
CA GLU A 24 -1.41 -14.23 -30.26
C GLU A 24 -1.51 -15.67 -29.75
N ILE A 25 -2.02 -15.84 -28.53
CA ILE A 25 -2.34 -17.16 -27.96
C ILE A 25 -3.72 -17.15 -27.30
N SER A 26 -4.64 -17.97 -27.81
CA SER A 26 -5.96 -18.17 -27.18
C SER A 26 -5.88 -19.21 -26.07
N LEU A 27 -6.24 -18.81 -24.86
CA LEU A 27 -6.21 -19.66 -23.66
C LEU A 27 -7.56 -19.62 -22.96
N ASN A 28 -7.95 -20.78 -22.43
CA ASN A 28 -8.98 -20.87 -21.40
C ASN A 28 -8.27 -20.84 -20.05
N PHE A 29 -8.87 -20.17 -19.08
CA PHE A 29 -8.28 -20.07 -17.77
C PHE A 29 -9.31 -19.83 -16.68
N GLU A 30 -8.99 -20.29 -15.47
CA GLU A 30 -9.75 -20.10 -14.24
C GLU A 30 -8.86 -19.33 -13.26
N LEU A 31 -9.37 -18.24 -12.70
CA LEU A 31 -8.77 -17.59 -11.54
C LEU A 31 -9.66 -17.85 -10.33
N SER A 32 -9.06 -18.27 -9.21
CA SER A 32 -9.75 -18.44 -7.94
C SER A 32 -8.99 -17.85 -6.75
N VAL A 33 -9.72 -17.22 -5.82
CA VAL A 33 -9.22 -16.89 -4.47
C VAL A 33 -9.45 -18.11 -3.60
N LEU A 34 -8.42 -18.55 -2.88
CA LEU A 34 -8.51 -19.65 -1.95
C LEU A 34 -8.62 -19.15 -0.52
N ALA A 35 -9.47 -19.79 0.28
CA ALA A 35 -9.45 -19.66 1.73
C ALA A 35 -8.23 -20.35 2.34
N SER A 36 -8.01 -20.18 3.64
CA SER A 36 -6.88 -20.75 4.38
C SER A 36 -6.81 -22.28 4.31
N ASP A 37 -7.97 -22.94 4.19
CA ASP A 37 -8.14 -24.39 4.01
C ASP A 37 -7.93 -24.85 2.55
N ARG A 38 -7.57 -23.94 1.63
CA ARG A 38 -7.40 -24.15 0.18
C ARG A 38 -8.69 -24.43 -0.60
N SER A 39 -9.86 -24.31 0.03
CA SER A 39 -11.14 -24.29 -0.67
C SER A 39 -11.25 -23.03 -1.53
N SER A 40 -11.98 -23.11 -2.64
CA SER A 40 -12.20 -21.95 -3.51
C SER A 40 -13.25 -21.04 -2.88
N HIS A 41 -12.85 -19.85 -2.46
CA HIS A 41 -13.77 -18.84 -1.95
C HIS A 41 -14.52 -18.14 -3.10
N ARG A 42 -13.81 -17.81 -4.18
CA ARG A 42 -14.39 -17.24 -5.41
C ARG A 42 -13.61 -17.73 -6.61
N SER A 43 -14.30 -18.10 -7.69
CA SER A 43 -13.70 -18.57 -8.94
C SER A 43 -14.39 -17.94 -10.15
N SER A 44 -13.63 -17.65 -11.20
CA SER A 44 -14.17 -17.20 -12.49
C SER A 44 -13.35 -17.81 -13.62
N GLU A 45 -14.05 -18.45 -14.54
CA GLU A 45 -13.48 -18.97 -15.78
C GLU A 45 -13.67 -17.96 -16.92
N SER A 46 -12.69 -17.90 -17.81
CA SER A 46 -12.75 -17.04 -19.00
C SER A 46 -11.89 -17.61 -20.11
N LYS A 47 -12.20 -17.15 -21.33
CA LYS A 47 -11.43 -17.43 -22.54
C LYS A 47 -10.94 -16.09 -23.10
N PHE A 48 -9.65 -15.99 -23.37
CA PHE A 48 -9.08 -14.77 -23.91
C PHE A 48 -7.93 -15.05 -24.87
N ALA A 49 -7.81 -14.19 -25.88
CA ALA A 49 -6.72 -14.19 -26.83
C ALA A 49 -5.65 -13.19 -26.37
N PHE A 50 -4.55 -13.70 -25.83
CA PHE A 50 -3.47 -12.88 -25.29
C PHE A 50 -2.50 -12.47 -26.41
N LYS A 51 -2.37 -11.16 -26.62
CA LYS A 51 -1.38 -10.56 -27.52
C LYS A 51 -0.22 -9.95 -26.74
N ASN A 52 0.90 -9.70 -27.41
CA ASN A 52 2.00 -8.96 -26.80
C ASN A 52 1.54 -7.61 -26.25
N ASN A 53 1.90 -7.31 -25.00
CA ASN A 53 1.50 -6.11 -24.25
C ASN A 53 -0.02 -5.98 -23.95
N PHE A 54 -0.82 -6.99 -24.26
CA PHE A 54 -2.25 -7.01 -23.91
C PHE A 54 -2.54 -8.12 -22.90
N GLY A 55 -3.45 -7.83 -21.98
CA GLY A 55 -3.85 -8.76 -20.93
C GLY A 55 -5.33 -8.64 -20.63
N PHE A 56 -5.80 -9.58 -19.82
CA PHE A 56 -7.15 -9.63 -19.30
C PHE A 56 -7.21 -8.92 -17.94
N LEU A 57 -8.25 -8.12 -17.72
CA LEU A 57 -8.45 -7.36 -16.49
C LEU A 57 -9.80 -7.69 -15.85
N TRP A 58 -9.81 -8.16 -14.60
CA TRP A 58 -10.99 -8.11 -13.74
C TRP A 58 -10.92 -6.92 -12.82
N THR A 59 -11.83 -5.96 -13.00
CA THR A 59 -11.89 -4.74 -12.19
C THR A 59 -12.57 -4.93 -10.83
N LYS A 60 -13.42 -5.96 -10.66
CA LYS A 60 -14.13 -6.26 -9.40
C LYS A 60 -14.09 -7.74 -9.06
N PHE A 61 -12.89 -8.28 -8.78
CA PHE A 61 -12.72 -9.72 -8.61
C PHE A 61 -13.14 -10.23 -7.23
N VAL A 62 -12.74 -9.59 -6.13
CA VAL A 62 -13.18 -9.95 -4.76
C VAL A 62 -13.20 -8.69 -3.91
N LYS A 63 -14.09 -8.58 -2.92
CA LYS A 63 -14.04 -7.44 -1.98
C LYS A 63 -12.87 -7.63 -1.02
N MET A 64 -12.23 -6.55 -0.61
CA MET A 64 -11.15 -6.62 0.38
C MET A 64 -11.62 -7.21 1.71
N ASP A 65 -12.85 -6.89 2.13
CA ASP A 65 -13.45 -7.41 3.38
C ASP A 65 -13.66 -8.93 3.37
N ASP A 66 -13.76 -9.54 2.18
CA ASP A 66 -13.95 -10.99 2.02
C ASP A 66 -12.62 -11.77 2.12
N VAL A 67 -11.48 -11.08 2.12
CA VAL A 67 -10.15 -11.71 2.18
C VAL A 67 -9.65 -11.71 3.62
N SER A 68 -9.74 -12.88 4.26
CA SER A 68 -9.29 -13.05 5.65
C SER A 68 -7.77 -12.98 5.82
N GLN A 69 -7.33 -12.25 6.85
CA GLN A 69 -6.09 -12.48 7.61
C GLN A 69 -4.77 -12.50 6.82
N ASP A 70 -4.44 -11.35 6.21
CA ASP A 70 -3.09 -10.98 5.76
C ASP A 70 -2.52 -11.77 4.56
N ILE A 71 -3.19 -12.83 4.09
CA ILE A 71 -2.68 -13.70 3.03
C ILE A 71 -3.75 -13.93 1.96
N LEU A 72 -3.65 -13.18 0.87
CA LEU A 72 -4.38 -13.48 -0.36
C LEU A 72 -3.72 -14.68 -1.06
N THR A 73 -4.42 -15.81 -1.11
CA THR A 73 -3.98 -16.97 -1.90
C THR A 73 -4.78 -17.04 -3.19
N MET A 74 -4.08 -17.04 -4.32
CA MET A 74 -4.70 -17.18 -5.63
C MET A 74 -4.29 -18.46 -6.33
N ARG A 75 -5.21 -19.04 -7.09
CA ARG A 75 -5.00 -20.16 -7.99
C ARG A 75 -5.33 -19.72 -9.41
N CYS A 76 -4.43 -20.02 -10.33
CA CYS A 76 -4.66 -19.86 -11.76
C CYS A 76 -4.56 -21.24 -12.41
N ARG A 77 -5.59 -21.63 -13.17
CA ARG A 77 -5.56 -22.80 -14.05
C ARG A 77 -5.62 -22.29 -15.48
N ILE A 78 -4.76 -22.81 -16.34
CA ILE A 78 -4.68 -22.39 -17.75
C ILE A 78 -4.69 -23.66 -18.59
N TRP A 79 -5.45 -23.66 -19.68
CA TRP A 79 -5.50 -24.77 -20.63
C TRP A 79 -5.78 -24.29 -22.05
N LYS A 80 -5.44 -25.13 -23.02
CA LYS A 80 -5.65 -24.89 -24.46
C LYS A 80 -6.62 -25.94 -25.00
N GLY A 81 -7.57 -25.52 -25.84
CA GLY A 81 -8.57 -26.40 -26.46
C GLY A 81 -9.78 -26.71 -25.58
N GLU A 82 -10.64 -27.60 -26.06
CA GLU A 82 -11.83 -28.09 -25.36
C GLU A 82 -11.54 -29.42 -24.67
N GLY A 83 -11.97 -29.59 -23.42
CA GLY A 83 -11.82 -30.85 -22.67
C GLY A 83 -11.32 -30.71 -21.24
N LYS A 84 -11.40 -31.80 -20.47
CA LYS A 84 -10.93 -31.86 -19.08
C LYS A 84 -9.40 -31.94 -19.04
N VAL A 85 -8.75 -31.05 -18.31
CA VAL A 85 -7.29 -31.02 -18.12
C VAL A 85 -6.83 -32.28 -17.37
N HIS A 86 -6.01 -33.12 -18.01
CA HIS A 86 -5.60 -34.43 -17.45
C HIS A 86 -4.30 -34.40 -16.62
N LYS A 87 -3.49 -33.34 -16.70
CA LYS A 87 -2.26 -33.18 -15.89
C LYS A 87 -2.07 -31.73 -15.45
N PHE A 88 -2.07 -31.52 -14.14
CA PHE A 88 -1.70 -30.24 -13.52
C PHE A 88 -0.24 -30.33 -13.05
N ALA A 89 0.62 -29.45 -13.57
CA ALA A 89 1.81 -29.04 -12.83
C ALA A 89 1.41 -27.79 -12.04
N PRO A 90 1.22 -27.87 -10.70
CA PRO A 90 0.84 -26.69 -9.94
C PRO A 90 1.99 -25.67 -9.96
N ILE A 91 1.78 -24.57 -10.67
CA ILE A 91 2.64 -23.39 -10.55
C ILE A 91 2.04 -22.55 -9.42
N CYS A 92 2.65 -22.64 -8.23
CA CYS A 92 2.24 -21.82 -7.10
C CYS A 92 3.06 -20.53 -7.11
N ALA A 93 2.36 -19.42 -7.29
CA ALA A 93 2.85 -18.08 -7.10
C ALA A 93 2.38 -17.59 -5.73
N ARG A 94 3.30 -17.44 -4.77
CA ARG A 94 2.97 -16.86 -3.46
C ARG A 94 3.54 -15.46 -3.37
N THR A 95 2.68 -14.47 -3.52
CA THR A 95 2.97 -13.10 -3.13
C THR A 95 2.64 -12.94 -1.65
N ARG A 96 3.57 -12.42 -0.87
CA ARG A 96 3.28 -11.90 0.47
C ARG A 96 3.35 -10.38 0.38
N ILE A 97 2.19 -9.73 0.40
CA ILE A 97 2.14 -8.29 0.64
C ILE A 97 2.36 -8.14 2.14
N ALA A 98 3.62 -7.92 2.52
CA ALA A 98 3.96 -7.69 3.92
C ALA A 98 3.75 -6.21 4.19
N VAL A 99 2.61 -5.87 4.80
CA VAL A 99 2.38 -4.53 5.33
C VAL A 99 3.22 -4.40 6.61
N GLU A 100 4.20 -3.51 6.61
CA GLU A 100 4.94 -3.20 7.83
C GLU A 100 4.27 -2.02 8.54
N ASN A 101 3.83 -2.23 9.78
CA ASN A 101 3.43 -1.12 10.65
C ASN A 101 4.68 -0.48 11.24
N ILE A 102 4.86 0.80 10.98
CA ILE A 102 5.99 1.55 11.48
C ILE A 102 5.49 2.78 12.21
N SER A 103 5.95 2.94 13.44
CA SER A 103 5.61 4.09 14.26
C SER A 103 6.86 4.90 14.59
N PHE A 104 6.72 6.21 14.58
CA PHE A 104 7.81 7.12 14.90
C PHE A 104 7.33 8.33 15.68
N LEU A 105 8.28 8.98 16.34
CA LEU A 105 8.07 10.19 17.12
C LEU A 105 8.88 11.34 16.50
N HIS A 106 8.20 12.39 16.06
CA HIS A 106 8.80 13.65 15.63
C HIS A 106 8.65 14.68 16.73
N VAL A 107 9.77 15.06 17.33
CA VAL A 107 9.81 16.15 18.31
C VAL A 107 10.21 17.43 17.58
N VAL A 108 9.35 18.45 17.61
CA VAL A 108 9.64 19.73 16.96
C VAL A 108 10.22 20.69 17.99
N GLU A 109 11.54 20.77 18.02
CA GLU A 109 12.23 21.75 18.85
C GLU A 109 11.92 23.17 18.37
N ASN A 110 11.75 24.07 19.34
CA ASN A 110 11.46 25.49 19.09
C ASN A 110 10.25 25.71 18.16
N PHE A 111 9.21 24.88 18.26
CA PHE A 111 7.98 24.97 17.45
C PHE A 111 7.41 26.39 17.29
N SER A 112 7.50 27.22 18.33
CA SER A 112 7.02 28.61 18.32
C SER A 112 7.84 29.54 17.43
N THR A 113 9.10 29.24 17.16
CA THR A 113 10.01 30.10 16.38
C THR A 113 10.17 29.62 14.94
N VAL A 114 9.57 28.50 14.56
CA VAL A 114 9.64 27.99 13.19
C VAL A 114 8.79 28.89 12.30
N GLY A 115 9.41 29.48 11.28
CA GLY A 115 8.71 30.35 10.34
C GLY A 115 7.84 29.59 9.34
N PRO A 116 7.04 30.30 8.54
CA PRO A 116 6.20 29.69 7.52
C PRO A 116 7.11 29.09 6.44
N ASN A 117 6.72 27.95 5.89
CA ASN A 117 7.46 27.18 4.88
C ASN A 117 8.85 26.72 5.31
N GLN A 118 9.26 26.97 6.57
CA GLN A 118 10.50 26.45 7.11
C GLN A 118 10.31 24.96 7.44
N LYS A 119 11.02 24.12 6.68
CA LYS A 119 10.94 22.67 6.81
C LYS A 119 11.79 22.19 7.98
N LYS A 120 11.15 21.48 8.91
CA LYS A 120 11.82 20.72 9.96
C LYS A 120 11.86 19.26 9.54
N ILE A 121 13.04 18.79 9.19
CA ILE A 121 13.25 17.44 8.66
C ILE A 121 13.93 16.61 9.73
N VAL A 122 13.39 15.43 9.99
CA VAL A 122 13.98 14.41 10.85
C VAL A 122 14.04 13.11 10.07
N GLU A 123 15.23 12.52 10.00
CA GLU A 123 15.38 11.15 9.56
C GLU A 123 15.03 10.20 10.69
N LEU A 124 14.17 9.25 10.39
CA LEU A 124 13.71 8.27 11.33
C LEU A 124 14.05 6.88 10.83
N ARG A 125 14.56 6.07 11.73
CA ARG A 125 14.89 4.67 11.45
C ARG A 125 13.84 3.80 12.10
N SER A 126 13.28 2.88 11.32
CA SER A 126 12.41 1.84 11.86
C SER A 126 13.20 1.00 12.87
N HIS A 127 12.54 0.60 13.95
CA HIS A 127 13.08 -0.38 14.90
C HIS A 127 13.07 -1.82 14.34
N SER A 128 12.52 -2.04 13.15
CA SER A 128 12.45 -3.38 12.56
C SER A 128 13.82 -3.87 12.06
N LYS A 129 13.94 -5.19 11.89
CA LYS A 129 15.17 -5.85 11.44
C LYS A 129 15.59 -5.41 10.03
N LYS A 130 14.66 -4.89 9.22
CA LYS A 130 14.93 -4.29 7.92
C LYS A 130 15.17 -2.81 8.18
N ARG A 131 16.37 -2.31 7.83
CA ARG A 131 16.78 -0.91 8.01
C ARG A 131 15.96 0.02 7.10
N PHE A 132 14.69 0.19 7.42
CA PHE A 132 13.77 1.09 6.73
C PHE A 132 13.95 2.48 7.32
N VAL A 133 14.28 3.44 6.46
CA VAL A 133 14.49 4.84 6.85
C VAL A 133 13.40 5.68 6.23
N VAL A 134 12.86 6.60 7.02
CA VAL A 134 11.81 7.53 6.60
C VAL A 134 12.26 8.93 6.92
N SER A 135 12.18 9.83 5.95
CA SER A 135 12.30 11.26 6.19
C SER A 135 10.92 11.82 6.53
N SER A 136 10.80 12.44 7.69
CA SER A 136 9.62 13.22 8.09
C SER A 136 9.94 14.69 8.03
N CYS A 137 9.14 15.45 7.31
CA CYS A 137 9.30 16.87 7.10
C CYS A 137 8.02 17.58 7.54
N LEU A 138 8.12 18.41 8.58
CA LEU A 138 7.02 19.22 9.08
C LEU A 138 7.24 20.69 8.69
N TYR A 139 6.20 21.35 8.19
CA TYR A 139 6.22 22.79 7.90
C TYR A 139 4.82 23.40 7.99
N PHE A 140 4.77 24.72 8.03
CA PHE A 140 3.53 25.50 8.11
C PHE A 140 3.31 26.26 6.80
N THR A 141 2.05 26.40 6.36
CA THR A 141 1.74 27.11 5.10
C THR A 141 1.65 28.63 5.27
N CYS A 142 1.20 29.12 6.43
CA CYS A 142 0.98 30.55 6.73
C CYS A 142 1.18 30.83 8.22
N ASP A 143 1.74 32.01 8.53
CA ASP A 143 1.98 32.47 9.91
C ASP A 143 1.05 33.60 10.35
N THR A 144 0.40 34.28 9.40
CA THR A 144 -0.35 35.52 9.62
C THR A 144 -1.86 35.32 9.58
N CYS A 145 -2.32 34.09 9.39
CA CYS A 145 -3.72 33.75 9.22
C CYS A 145 -4.10 32.60 10.14
N ASP A 146 -5.27 32.70 10.79
CA ASP A 146 -5.82 31.67 11.70
C ASP A 146 -6.00 30.30 11.00
N GLU A 147 -5.90 30.29 9.68
CA GLU A 147 -6.01 29.15 8.76
C GLU A 147 -4.68 28.44 8.45
N GLY A 148 -3.58 28.83 9.10
CA GLY A 148 -2.26 28.22 8.88
C GLY A 148 -2.25 26.70 9.15
N GLU A 149 -2.18 25.91 8.08
CA GLU A 149 -2.14 24.45 8.15
C GLU A 149 -0.75 23.94 8.54
N ILE A 150 -0.73 22.91 9.37
CA ILE A 150 0.47 22.13 9.64
C ILE A 150 0.51 21.01 8.60
N ILE A 151 1.54 21.00 7.75
CA ILE A 151 1.75 19.94 6.76
C ILE A 151 2.83 19.01 7.25
N VAL A 152 2.51 17.73 7.28
CA VAL A 152 3.47 16.65 7.51
C VAL A 152 3.71 15.93 6.20
N LYS A 153 4.97 15.96 5.75
CA LYS A 153 5.44 15.20 4.60
C LYS A 153 6.26 14.01 5.06
N ILE A 154 5.89 12.82 4.65
CA ILE A 154 6.61 11.57 4.92
C ILE A 154 7.15 11.03 3.60
N THR A 155 8.43 10.67 3.57
CA THR A 155 9.08 10.15 2.37
C THR A 155 9.93 8.94 2.74
N PRO A 156 9.63 7.73 2.22
CA PRO A 156 10.48 6.56 2.44
C PRO A 156 11.82 6.75 1.71
N SER A 157 12.91 6.23 2.29
CA SER A 157 14.26 6.33 1.70
C SER A 157 14.42 5.50 0.43
N TYR A 158 13.58 4.50 0.23
CA TYR A 158 13.64 3.57 -0.89
C TYR A 158 12.44 3.79 -1.82
N SER A 159 12.71 3.99 -3.12
CA SER A 159 11.71 4.25 -4.16
C SER A 159 10.73 3.10 -4.41
N HIS A 160 11.00 1.91 -3.86
CA HIS A 160 10.15 0.74 -3.96
C HIS A 160 9.27 0.55 -2.72
N HIS A 161 8.89 1.60 -2.01
CA HIS A 161 7.93 1.49 -0.91
C HIS A 161 6.81 2.52 -1.09
N ILE A 162 5.57 2.09 -0.88
CA ILE A 162 4.39 2.96 -0.89
C ILE A 162 3.86 3.08 0.53
N LEU A 163 3.51 4.31 0.91
CA LEU A 163 2.77 4.59 2.13
C LEU A 163 1.28 4.37 1.87
N CYS A 164 0.72 3.31 2.46
CA CYS A 164 -0.63 2.87 2.15
C CYS A 164 -1.67 3.43 3.13
N GLU A 165 -1.33 3.53 4.41
CA GLU A 165 -2.21 4.15 5.42
C GLU A 165 -1.34 4.95 6.40
N ARG A 166 -1.85 6.10 6.85
CA ARG A 166 -1.16 6.97 7.80
C ARG A 166 -2.13 7.49 8.83
N LYS A 167 -1.72 7.41 10.09
CA LYS A 167 -2.41 7.95 11.25
C LYS A 167 -1.45 8.85 12.00
N MET A 168 -1.86 10.08 12.23
CA MET A 168 -1.08 11.10 12.93
C MET A 168 -1.75 11.45 14.24
N PHE A 169 -0.90 11.64 15.25
CA PHE A 169 -1.33 11.94 16.59
C PHE A 169 -0.44 12.99 17.24
N LEU A 170 -1.04 13.81 18.07
CA LEU A 170 -0.36 14.73 18.98
C LEU A 170 -0.38 14.19 20.39
N PHE A 171 0.61 14.59 21.17
CA PHE A 171 0.58 14.36 22.61
C PHE A 171 -0.04 15.56 23.32
N ASP A 172 -1.01 15.31 24.20
CA ASP A 172 -1.46 16.32 25.16
C ASP A 172 -0.41 16.51 26.28
N ALA A 173 -0.61 17.50 27.14
CA ALA A 173 0.27 17.82 28.25
C ALA A 173 0.37 16.71 29.31
N SER A 174 -0.63 15.84 29.38
CA SER A 174 -0.65 14.66 30.25
C SER A 174 0.05 13.45 29.62
N GLY A 175 0.47 13.56 28.35
CA GLY A 175 1.10 12.48 27.59
C GLY A 175 0.11 11.56 26.89
N ASN A 176 -1.19 11.89 26.85
CA ASN A 176 -2.17 11.13 26.08
C ASN A 176 -2.05 11.45 24.58
N ILE A 177 -2.46 10.49 23.76
CA ILE A 177 -2.38 10.56 22.31
C ILE A 177 -3.73 11.04 21.74
N VAL A 178 -3.73 12.13 20.99
CA VAL A 178 -4.91 12.74 20.35
C VAL A 178 -4.77 12.64 18.84
N GLY A 179 -5.75 12.06 18.15
CA GLY A 179 -5.75 11.95 16.69
C GLY A 179 -5.80 13.33 16.01
N CYS A 180 -4.92 13.56 15.03
CA CYS A 180 -4.80 14.86 14.36
C CYS A 180 -4.62 14.76 12.84
N GLY A 181 -4.82 13.58 12.25
CA GLY A 181 -4.81 13.39 10.80
C GLY A 181 -4.81 11.91 10.41
N GLU A 182 -5.53 11.56 9.35
CA GLU A 182 -5.61 10.21 8.83
C GLU A 182 -5.74 10.22 7.29
N SER A 183 -5.09 9.27 6.62
CA SER A 183 -5.28 9.01 5.19
C SER A 183 -5.05 7.54 4.89
N ASP A 184 -5.90 6.95 4.06
CA ASP A 184 -5.76 5.58 3.56
C ASP A 184 -5.89 5.57 2.04
N ASN A 185 -4.85 5.07 1.38
CA ASN A 185 -4.66 5.07 -0.07
C ASN A 185 -4.61 3.63 -0.59
N ARG A 186 -4.89 2.63 0.24
CA ARG A 186 -4.92 1.22 -0.16
C ARG A 186 -5.90 0.96 -1.31
N SER A 187 -6.89 1.85 -1.48
CA SER A 187 -7.88 1.79 -2.56
C SER A 187 -7.54 2.66 -3.79
N ASP A 188 -6.46 3.44 -3.75
CA ASP A 188 -6.13 4.35 -4.86
C ASP A 188 -5.45 3.58 -6.00
N ALA A 189 -6.20 3.38 -7.09
CA ALA A 189 -5.74 2.66 -8.28
C ALA A 189 -4.50 3.27 -8.96
N GLU A 190 -4.23 4.55 -8.75
CA GLU A 190 -3.05 5.24 -9.28
C GLU A 190 -1.80 5.05 -8.41
N GLY A 191 -1.90 4.39 -7.25
CA GLY A 191 -0.78 4.21 -6.33
C GLY A 191 -0.12 5.54 -5.96
N LYS A 192 -0.91 6.62 -5.87
CA LYS A 192 -0.40 7.95 -5.60
C LYS A 192 0.25 7.94 -4.23
N ASP A 193 1.56 8.21 -4.22
CA ASP A 193 2.29 8.41 -2.99
C ASP A 193 1.77 9.70 -2.34
N ILE A 194 0.90 9.56 -1.36
CA ILE A 194 0.39 10.70 -0.62
C ILE A 194 1.48 11.11 0.35
N GLN A 195 2.55 11.74 -0.12
CA GLN A 195 3.64 12.11 0.79
C GLN A 195 3.20 13.15 1.80
N LYS A 196 2.23 14.01 1.46
CA LYS A 196 1.80 15.17 2.27
C LYS A 196 0.45 14.91 2.92
N LEU A 197 0.31 15.25 4.19
CA LEU A 197 -0.95 15.23 4.91
C LEU A 197 -1.07 16.53 5.73
N PRO A 198 -2.13 17.34 5.53
CA PRO A 198 -2.46 18.41 6.46
C PRO A 198 -2.99 17.81 7.77
N LEU A 199 -2.60 18.40 8.90
CA LEU A 199 -3.19 18.05 10.19
C LEU A 199 -4.54 18.74 10.34
N SER A 200 -5.47 18.11 11.07
CA SER A 200 -6.78 18.68 11.40
C SER A 200 -6.70 19.83 12.41
N ILE A 201 -5.53 20.06 13.00
CA ILE A 201 -5.27 21.10 13.98
C ILE A 201 -4.28 22.11 13.41
N THR A 202 -4.57 23.39 13.63
CA THR A 202 -3.73 24.49 13.13
C THR A 202 -2.59 24.79 14.09
N ARG A 203 -1.56 25.45 13.57
CA ARG A 203 -0.43 25.93 14.39
C ARG A 203 -0.89 26.83 15.52
N GLN A 204 -1.83 27.73 15.24
CA GLN A 204 -2.31 28.72 16.21
C GLN A 204 -3.03 28.06 17.39
N VAL A 205 -3.81 26.99 17.15
CA VAL A 205 -4.46 26.24 18.23
C VAL A 205 -3.41 25.64 19.17
N ILE A 206 -2.35 25.04 18.63
CA ILE A 206 -1.24 24.47 19.44
C ILE A 206 -0.52 25.57 20.23
N LEU A 207 -0.28 26.74 19.63
CA LEU A 207 0.40 27.86 20.30
C LEU A 207 -0.45 28.49 21.40
N ASN A 208 -1.75 28.69 21.15
CA ASN A 208 -2.69 29.25 22.14
C ASN A 208 -2.85 28.31 23.33
N LYS A 209 -2.86 27.00 23.07
CA LYS A 209 -3.00 25.93 24.06
C LYS A 209 -1.66 25.31 24.44
N LYS A 210 -0.60 26.13 24.59
CA LYS A 210 0.77 25.67 24.87
C LYS A 210 0.91 24.78 26.11
N ASN A 211 -0.01 24.92 27.07
CA ASN A 211 -0.03 24.12 28.31
C ASN A 211 -0.87 22.85 28.18
N GLU A 212 -1.60 22.66 27.09
CA GLU A 212 -2.45 21.49 26.84
C GLU A 212 -1.81 20.50 25.87
N PHE A 213 -0.80 20.91 25.08
CA PHE A 213 -0.15 20.04 24.10
C PHE A 213 1.36 19.98 24.28
N LEU A 214 1.89 18.76 24.18
CA LEU A 214 3.31 18.55 23.96
C LEU A 214 3.61 18.75 22.47
N LYS A 215 4.71 19.44 22.17
CA LYS A 215 5.21 19.70 20.80
C LYS A 215 5.85 18.45 20.17
N LYS A 216 5.18 17.32 20.33
CA LYS A 216 5.58 15.97 19.93
C LYS A 216 4.46 15.40 19.08
N ILE A 217 4.79 14.96 17.87
CA ILE A 217 3.86 14.32 16.95
C ILE A 217 4.29 12.87 16.79
N LYS A 218 3.37 11.95 17.08
CA LYS A 218 3.54 10.54 16.74
C LYS A 218 2.83 10.27 15.42
N TYR A 219 3.42 9.47 14.57
CA TYR A 219 2.72 8.91 13.42
C TYR A 219 2.94 7.43 13.32
N ILE A 220 1.92 6.78 12.78
CA ILE A 220 1.89 5.38 12.42
C ILE A 220 1.69 5.34 10.91
N CYS A 221 2.58 4.67 10.22
CA CYS A 221 2.55 4.50 8.77
C CYS A 221 2.55 3.01 8.47
N PHE A 222 1.73 2.63 7.50
CA PHE A 222 1.72 1.29 6.91
C PHE A 222 2.46 1.36 5.59
N VAL A 223 3.51 0.57 5.47
CA VAL A 223 4.40 0.58 4.31
C VAL A 223 4.29 -0.73 3.58
N ASP A 224 3.99 -0.63 2.28
CA ASP A 224 4.00 -1.78 1.38
C ASP A 224 5.25 -1.72 0.49
N PRO A 225 6.06 -2.79 0.43
CA PRO A 225 7.10 -2.89 -0.57
C PRO A 225 6.46 -3.03 -1.95
N LEU A 226 6.77 -2.09 -2.85
CA LEU A 226 6.54 -2.25 -4.28
C LEU A 226 7.22 -3.52 -4.76
N PHE A 227 6.46 -4.30 -5.51
CA PHE A 227 6.91 -5.53 -6.16
C PHE A 227 8.21 -5.29 -6.96
N PRO A 228 9.23 -6.15 -6.80
CA PRO A 228 10.21 -6.33 -7.85
C PRO A 228 9.44 -6.82 -9.10
N ARG A 229 9.66 -6.17 -10.25
CA ARG A 229 9.12 -6.64 -11.55
C ARG A 229 9.70 -7.99 -11.99
N ASP A 230 10.70 -8.50 -11.27
CA ASP A 230 11.41 -9.72 -11.60
C ASP A 230 10.84 -10.91 -10.81
N TRP A 231 9.94 -11.62 -11.48
CA TRP A 231 9.37 -12.85 -10.98
C TRP A 231 10.33 -14.03 -11.22
N ASN A 232 10.92 -14.59 -10.16
CA ASN A 232 11.68 -15.84 -10.25
C ASN A 232 10.76 -17.05 -9.95
N LEU A 233 10.29 -17.72 -11.01
CA LEU A 233 9.59 -19.01 -10.93
C LEU A 233 10.52 -20.07 -10.31
N ARG A 234 10.28 -20.48 -9.06
CA ARG A 234 10.87 -21.71 -8.53
C ARG A 234 9.94 -22.88 -8.86
N LYS A 235 10.41 -23.80 -9.71
CA LYS A 235 9.79 -25.12 -9.85
C LYS A 235 9.94 -25.87 -8.53
N SER A 236 8.84 -26.32 -7.93
CA SER A 236 8.95 -27.33 -6.87
C SER A 236 9.40 -28.64 -7.52
N LYS A 237 10.54 -29.17 -7.07
CA LYS A 237 10.91 -30.55 -7.37
C LYS A 237 10.04 -31.41 -6.45
N ASN A 238 9.02 -32.07 -7.00
CA ASN A 238 8.38 -33.16 -6.28
C ASN A 238 9.35 -34.35 -6.29
N SER A 239 9.85 -34.71 -5.12
CA SER A 239 10.42 -36.02 -4.84
C SER A 239 9.31 -37.07 -4.99
N ALA A 240 9.69 -38.19 -5.59
CA ALA A 240 8.84 -39.33 -6.00
C ALA A 240 8.00 -39.92 -4.86
#